data_AF-A0A7V8ALC3-F1
#
_entry.id   AF-A0A7V8ALC3-F1
#
_cell.length_a   1.000
_cell.length_b   1.000
_cell.length_c   1.000
_cell.angle_alpha   90.00
_cell.angle_beta   90.00
_cell.angle_gamma   90.00
#
_symmetry.space_group_name_H-M   'P 1'
#
loop_
_entity.id
_entity.type
_entity.pdbx_description
1 polymer ?
#
loop_
_entity_poly.entity_id
_entity_poly.type
_entity_poly.pdbx_seq_one_letter_code
_entity_poly.pdbx_strand_id
1 'polypeptide(L)'
;MVVPASTLLKEAGLATLLRDFDTMMVVAYHTFADSLNAIRDHLLTIAAERWVVVGEAPIRHSLRRYKDLVATAPSAEPPDAGLTDADLYNIIYSSRTTGDPKSIVHTHYV
;
A
#
# COMPACT_ATOMS: atom_id res chain seq x y z
N MET A 1 -2.03 -4.11 -9.40
CA MET A 1 -1.76 -5.16 -8.39
C MET A 1 -1.78 -4.57 -6.99
N VAL A 2 -2.33 -5.28 -6.02
CA VAL A 2 -2.42 -4.88 -4.60
C VAL A 2 -1.62 -5.88 -3.75
N VAL A 3 -0.97 -5.40 -2.68
CA VAL A 3 -0.28 -6.25 -1.71
C VAL A 3 -0.84 -5.95 -0.32
N PRO A 4 -1.71 -6.81 0.25
CA PRO A 4 -2.14 -6.66 1.63
C PRO A 4 -0.97 -6.97 2.57
N ALA A 5 -0.67 -6.02 3.46
CA ALA A 5 0.32 -6.19 4.52
C ALA A 5 -0.36 -6.50 5.85
N SER A 6 0.29 -7.30 6.68
CA SER A 6 -0.18 -7.57 8.04
C SER A 6 -0.13 -6.29 8.89
N THR A 7 -1.21 -6.03 9.63
CA THR A 7 -1.30 -4.92 10.59
C THR A 7 -0.41 -5.10 11.82
N LEU A 8 0.19 -6.27 12.00
CA LEU A 8 1.08 -6.61 13.12
C LEU A 8 2.56 -6.34 12.81
N LEU A 9 2.89 -5.91 11.60
CA LEU A 9 4.27 -5.60 11.22
C LEU A 9 4.76 -4.35 11.95
N LYS A 10 5.97 -4.45 12.51
CA LYS A 10 6.72 -3.31 13.04
C LYS A 10 7.36 -2.52 11.91
N GLU A 11 7.74 -1.28 12.17
CA GLU A 11 8.30 -0.32 11.20
C GLU A 11 9.41 -0.90 10.30
N ALA A 12 10.41 -1.57 10.88
CA ALA A 12 11.49 -2.17 10.09
C ALA A 12 10.99 -3.26 9.12
N GLY A 13 10.07 -4.12 9.58
CA GLY A 13 9.47 -5.17 8.75
C GLY A 13 8.55 -4.61 7.67
N LEU A 14 7.79 -3.56 8.00
CA LEU A 14 6.96 -2.83 7.05
C LEU A 14 7.83 -2.16 5.97
N ALA A 15 8.92 -1.49 6.35
CA ALA A 15 9.81 -0.84 5.39
C ALA A 15 10.50 -1.84 4.45
N THR A 16 10.90 -3.01 4.95
CA THR A 16 11.41 -4.10 4.11
C THR A 16 10.34 -4.58 3.14
N LEU A 17 9.13 -4.88 3.62
CA LEU A 17 8.02 -5.32 2.77
C LEU A 17 7.73 -4.31 1.65
N LEU A 18 7.63 -3.03 1.98
CA LEU A 18 7.32 -1.99 0.98
C LEU A 18 8.40 -1.89 -0.10
N ARG A 19 9.67 -2.08 0.27
CA ARG A 19 10.81 -2.08 -0.65
C ARG A 19 10.81 -3.33 -1.54
N ASP A 20 10.59 -4.50 -0.96
CA ASP A 20 10.64 -5.78 -1.68
C ASP A 20 9.57 -5.89 -2.76
N PHE A 21 8.43 -5.23 -2.56
CA PHE A 21 7.32 -5.18 -3.53
C PHE A 21 7.36 -3.98 -4.49
N ASP A 22 8.45 -3.21 -4.50
CA ASP A 22 8.59 -1.99 -5.32
C ASP A 22 7.34 -1.10 -5.23
N THR A 23 6.90 -0.86 -3.99
CA THR A 23 5.60 -0.25 -3.73
C THR A 23 5.56 1.17 -4.30
N MET A 24 4.47 1.50 -4.99
CA MET A 24 4.24 2.83 -5.56
C MET A 24 3.28 3.69 -4.74
N MET A 25 2.44 3.08 -3.90
CA MET A 25 1.46 3.78 -3.06
C MET A 25 1.15 2.94 -1.82
N VAL A 26 0.99 3.61 -0.69
CA VAL A 26 0.57 2.99 0.57
C VAL A 26 -0.79 3.56 0.98
N VAL A 27 -1.72 2.67 1.31
CA VAL A 27 -3.00 3.02 1.91
C VAL A 27 -3.12 2.29 3.24
N ALA A 28 -3.28 3.03 4.33
CA ALA A 28 -3.41 2.46 5.68
C ALA A 28 -4.45 3.23 6.51
N TYR A 29 -4.88 2.67 7.63
CA TYR A 29 -5.69 3.44 8.59
C TYR A 29 -4.85 4.54 9.27
N HIS A 30 -5.50 5.64 9.65
CA HIS A 30 -4.86 6.77 10.34
C HIS A 30 -4.09 6.38 11.62
N THR A 31 -4.46 5.27 12.26
CA THR A 31 -3.74 4.70 13.42
C THR A 31 -2.30 4.29 13.10
N PHE A 32 -1.93 4.14 11.83
CA PHE A 32 -0.56 3.84 11.38
C PHE A 32 0.24 5.09 11.00
N ALA A 33 -0.33 6.30 11.14
CA ALA A 33 0.30 7.52 10.66
C ALA A 33 1.72 7.74 11.20
N ASP A 34 1.94 7.50 12.49
CA ASP A 34 3.27 7.68 13.11
C ASP A 34 4.30 6.70 12.55
N SER A 35 3.95 5.42 12.45
CA SER A 35 4.85 4.40 11.86
C SER A 35 5.13 4.67 10.38
N LEU A 36 4.15 5.15 9.61
CA LEU A 36 4.40 5.54 8.22
C LEU A 36 5.32 6.77 8.13
N ASN A 37 5.14 7.77 9.00
CA ASN A 37 6.02 8.93 9.06
C ASN A 37 7.45 8.56 9.47
N ALA A 38 7.62 7.54 10.32
CA ALA A 38 8.93 7.07 10.75
C ALA A 38 9.74 6.41 9.61
N ILE A 39 9.07 5.82 8.61
CA ILE A 39 9.76 5.04 7.56
C ILE A 39 9.77 5.70 6.17
N ARG A 40 8.85 6.65 5.90
CA ARG A 40 8.65 7.25 4.57
C ARG A 40 9.91 7.86 3.96
N ASP A 41 10.73 8.53 4.76
CA ASP A 41 11.90 9.27 4.27
C ASP A 41 13.03 8.31 3.83
N HIS A 42 12.91 7.01 4.17
CA HIS A 42 13.79 5.94 3.72
C HIS A 42 13.27 5.20 2.48
N LEU A 43 12.07 5.54 2.00
CA LEU A 43 11.37 4.86 0.91
C LEU A 43 11.08 5.84 -0.24
N LEU A 44 12.16 6.37 -0.82
CA LEU A 44 12.15 7.45 -1.82
C LEU A 44 11.48 7.06 -3.16
N THR A 45 11.22 5.77 -3.39
CA THR A 45 10.47 5.30 -4.57
C THR A 45 8.99 5.60 -4.47
N ILE A 46 8.45 5.74 -3.25
CA ILE A 46 7.05 6.12 -3.02
C ILE A 46 6.97 7.65 -2.97
N ALA A 47 6.37 8.23 -4.00
CA ALA A 47 6.17 9.68 -4.07
C ALA A 47 5.38 10.22 -2.88
N ALA A 48 5.69 11.44 -2.43
CA ALA A 48 5.18 12.01 -1.20
C ALA A 48 3.65 12.07 -1.13
N GLU A 49 2.98 12.27 -2.27
CA GLU A 49 1.52 12.31 -2.39
C GLU A 49 0.84 10.93 -2.35
N ARG A 50 1.62 9.85 -2.36
CA ARG A 50 1.15 8.46 -2.42
C ARG A 50 1.20 7.72 -1.08
N TRP A 51 1.38 8.48 0.01
CA TRP A 51 1.20 8.01 1.37
C TRP A 51 -0.19 8.41 1.87
N VAL A 52 -1.12 7.46 1.88
CA VAL A 52 -2.54 7.74 2.08
C VAL A 52 -3.06 7.11 3.37
N VAL A 53 -3.77 7.90 4.18
CA VAL A 53 -4.40 7.46 5.43
C VAL A 53 -5.93 7.51 5.37
N VAL A 54 -6.58 6.45 5.85
CA VAL A 54 -8.03 6.29 5.93
C VAL A 54 -8.52 6.59 7.35
N GLY A 55 -9.58 7.39 7.45
CA GLY A 55 -10.14 7.88 8.70
C GLY A 55 -9.68 9.31 9.04
N GLU A 56 -10.11 9.81 10.19
CA GLU A 56 -9.73 11.14 10.65
C GLU A 56 -8.30 11.12 11.22
N ALA A 57 -7.35 11.56 10.41
CA ALA A 57 -5.98 11.82 10.85
C ALA A 57 -5.83 13.29 11.26
N PRO A 58 -5.08 13.59 12.33
CA PRO A 58 -4.67 14.96 12.63
C PRO A 58 -3.98 15.60 11.42
N ILE A 59 -4.24 16.89 11.16
CA ILE A 59 -3.68 17.65 10.01
C ILE A 59 -2.13 17.73 10.06
N ARG A 60 -1.51 17.34 11.17
CA ARG A 60 -0.06 17.48 11.43
C ARG A 60 0.81 16.44 10.71
N HIS A 61 0.22 15.46 10.03
CA HIS A 61 0.99 14.42 9.34
C HIS A 61 1.19 14.81 7.87
N SER A 62 2.39 14.57 7.35
CA SER A 62 2.76 14.77 5.94
C SER A 62 2.13 13.73 5.00
N LEU A 63 1.04 13.08 5.44
CA LEU A 63 0.32 12.00 4.78
C LEU A 63 -0.99 12.56 4.21
N ARG A 64 -1.41 12.08 3.05
CA ARG A 64 -2.66 12.49 2.40
C ARG A 64 -3.84 11.75 3.02
N ARG A 65 -4.93 12.46 3.33
CA ARG A 65 -6.17 11.78 3.76
C ARG A 65 -6.88 11.19 2.55
N TYR A 66 -7.36 9.96 2.68
CA TYR A 66 -8.11 9.27 1.63
C TYR A 66 -9.35 10.08 1.18
N LYS A 67 -10.06 10.71 2.12
CA LYS A 67 -11.21 11.57 1.79
C LYS A 67 -10.85 12.71 0.84
N ASP A 68 -9.67 13.32 1.02
CA ASP A 68 -9.19 14.41 0.15
C ASP A 68 -8.69 13.87 -1.19
N LEU A 69 -8.22 12.62 -1.23
CA LEU A 69 -7.84 11.94 -2.47
C LEU A 69 -9.06 11.68 -3.36
N VAL A 70 -10.14 11.14 -2.79
CA VAL A 70 -11.33 10.79 -3.57
C VAL A 70 -12.26 11.97 -3.85
N ALA A 71 -12.23 13.03 -3.02
CA ALA A 71 -13.06 14.22 -3.23
C ALA A 71 -12.80 14.92 -4.57
N THR A 72 -11.61 14.75 -5.15
CA THR A 72 -11.24 15.33 -6.45
C THR A 72 -11.36 14.33 -7.60
N ALA A 73 -11.77 13.09 -7.33
CA ALA A 73 -11.86 12.05 -8.36
C ALA A 73 -13.12 12.26 -9.23
N PRO A 74 -13.03 12.02 -10.56
CA PRO A 74 -14.21 11.99 -11.42
C PRO A 74 -15.22 10.95 -10.94
N SER A 75 -16.51 11.26 -11.09
CA SER A 75 -17.59 10.28 -10.87
C SER A 75 -17.81 9.35 -12.06
N ALA A 76 -17.24 9.69 -13.22
CA ALA A 76 -17.29 8.84 -14.40
C ALA A 76 -16.40 7.61 -14.19
N GLU A 77 -16.85 6.47 -14.72
CA GLU A 77 -16.06 5.25 -14.74
C GLU A 77 -14.71 5.51 -15.43
N PRO A 78 -13.58 5.04 -14.87
CA PRO A 78 -12.31 5.11 -15.56
C PRO A 78 -12.37 4.36 -16.90
N PRO A 79 -11.53 4.74 -17.88
CA PRO A 79 -11.39 3.97 -19.12
C PRO A 79 -11.03 2.51 -18.84
N ASP A 80 -11.47 1.61 -19.73
CA ASP A 80 -11.06 0.22 -19.69
C ASP A 80 -9.53 0.12 -19.71
N ALA A 81 -8.98 -0.56 -18.71
CA ALA A 81 -7.55 -0.76 -18.56
C ALA A 81 -7.01 -1.90 -19.43
N GLY A 82 -7.87 -2.62 -20.16
CA GLY A 82 -7.47 -3.73 -21.03
C GLY A 82 -6.96 -4.95 -20.26
N LEU A 83 -7.48 -5.16 -19.04
CA LEU A 83 -7.07 -6.26 -18.18
C LEU A 83 -7.59 -7.61 -18.71
N THR A 84 -6.77 -8.64 -18.55
CA THR A 84 -7.05 -10.03 -18.89
C THR A 84 -7.09 -10.90 -17.64
N ASP A 85 -7.57 -12.13 -17.77
CA ASP A 85 -7.57 -13.11 -16.68
C ASP A 85 -6.16 -13.52 -16.23
N ALA A 86 -5.16 -13.36 -17.10
CA ALA A 86 -3.76 -13.64 -16.83
C ALA A 86 -3.04 -12.52 -16.05
N ASP A 87 -3.63 -11.32 -15.95
CA ASP A 87 -2.98 -10.19 -15.28
C ASP A 87 -2.92 -10.39 -13.76
N LEU A 88 -1.78 -10.01 -13.18
CA LEU A 88 -1.55 -10.10 -11.75
C LEU A 88 -2.35 -9.02 -11.00
N TYR A 89 -3.20 -9.43 -10.08
CA TYR A 89 -4.00 -8.50 -9.30
C TYR A 89 -3.61 -8.44 -7.83
N ASN A 90 -3.08 -9.52 -7.26
CA ASN A 90 -2.80 -9.60 -5.83
C ASN A 90 -1.52 -10.38 -5.53
N ILE A 91 -0.72 -9.91 -4.58
CA ILE A 91 0.35 -10.71 -3.96
C ILE A 91 0.10 -10.79 -2.47
N ILE A 92 -0.06 -12.01 -1.96
CA ILE A 92 -0.23 -12.26 -0.54
C ILE A 92 1.13 -12.64 0.05
N TYR A 93 1.52 -11.91 1.08
CA TYR A 93 2.69 -12.22 1.88
C TYR A 93 2.33 -13.19 3.00
N SER A 94 3.01 -14.33 3.08
CA SER A 94 2.90 -15.27 4.21
C SER A 94 4.22 -15.38 4.97
N SER A 95 4.17 -15.14 6.28
CA SER A 95 5.32 -15.33 7.17
C SER A 95 5.69 -16.81 7.25
N ARG A 96 6.99 -17.12 7.14
CA ARG A 96 7.51 -18.44 7.52
C ARG A 96 8.20 -18.36 8.86
N THR A 97 8.24 -19.48 9.57
CA THR A 97 8.98 -19.64 10.82
C THR A 97 10.50 -19.70 10.60
N THR A 98 10.95 -19.95 9.38
CA THR A 98 12.37 -20.00 9.00
C THR A 98 12.55 -19.56 7.54
N GLY A 99 13.52 -18.69 7.28
CA GLY A 99 13.85 -18.18 5.94
C GLY A 99 12.99 -17.00 5.47
N ASP A 100 13.26 -16.55 4.25
CA ASP A 100 12.57 -15.40 3.67
C ASP A 100 11.08 -15.69 3.40
N PRO A 101 10.25 -14.64 3.43
CA PRO A 101 8.81 -14.76 3.28
C PRO A 101 8.40 -15.38 1.95
N LYS A 102 7.24 -16.05 1.91
CA LYS A 102 6.67 -16.53 0.65
C LYS A 102 5.71 -15.49 0.07
N SER A 103 5.95 -15.12 -1.17
CA SER A 103 5.00 -14.36 -2.00
C SER A 103 4.08 -15.33 -2.73
N ILE A 104 2.76 -15.16 -2.59
CA ILE A 104 1.74 -15.92 -3.31
C ILE A 104 1.05 -14.97 -4.29
N VAL A 105 1.34 -15.15 -5.57
CA VAL A 105 0.86 -14.28 -6.66
C VAL A 105 -0.45 -14.83 -7.20
N HIS A 106 -1.45 -13.97 -7.38
CA HIS A 106 -2.75 -14.31 -7.95
C HIS A 106 -3.02 -13.50 -9.22
N THR A 107 -3.58 -14.19 -10.23
CA THR A 107 -4.14 -13.60 -11.44
C THR A 107 -5.66 -13.47 -11.33
N HIS A 108 -6.29 -12.75 -12.24
CA HIS A 108 -7.76 -12.63 -12.27
C HIS A 108 -8.48 -13.95 -12.59
N TYR A 109 -7.77 -14.96 -13.10
CA TYR A 109 -8.25 -16.33 -13.31
C TYR A 109 -8.53 -17.07 -11.98
N VAL A 110 -9.61 -17.86 -11.95
CA VAL A 110 -10.13 -18.55 -10.74
C VAL A 110 -9.72 -20.02 -10.69
#